data_AF-A0A1Q6STZ3-F1
#
_entry.id   AF-A0A1Q6STZ3-F1
#
_cell.length_a   1.000
_cell.length_b   1.000
_cell.length_c   1.000
_cell.angle_alpha   90.00
_cell.angle_beta   90.00
_cell.angle_gamma   90.00
#
_symmetry.space_group_name_H-M   'P 1'
#
loop_
_entity.id
_entity.type
_entity.pdbx_description
1 polymer ?
#
loop_
_entity_poly.entity_id
_entity_poly.type
_entity_poly.pdbx_seq_one_letter_code
_entity_poly.pdbx_strand_id
1 'polypeptide(L)'
;MYLEVGDIIVYRGLIWGTGKTFSDNINCINYYEHLGEIQIVGVTSKNNLLGNIMGYSFVEKENIKETAFDIIIVMADKCVFQEIRGEAMRIGIPDSVVISYKIFRLPKINIKKYLEIKKNPPTIFVNNCWGGLTYHQLGLEFYSPFINMFESDVDYLKFLHNPRKYIDSQLEYIEDEYEVNLKRMYPVCKCDDIILHFNHYLSFEEANRCWERRKSRINWDNLFVAMITSNEESAISFSKLQYMKKICFVPFDLKMPSLECINLNFNTDNSSNTFKSIINGMAIGTNLYYDPVELLNSGNIKRL
;
A
#
# COMPACT_ATOMS: atom_id res chain seq x y z
N MET A 1 -1.09 30.53 -20.91
CA MET A 1 0.16 29.76 -20.99
C MET A 1 -0.26 28.29 -21.00
N TYR A 2 -0.47 27.72 -22.19
CA TYR A 2 -0.80 26.30 -22.31
C TYR A 2 0.52 25.53 -22.14
N LEU A 3 0.62 24.77 -21.06
CA LEU A 3 1.70 23.80 -20.90
C LEU A 3 1.36 22.65 -21.86
N GLU A 4 2.29 22.33 -22.76
CA GLU A 4 2.22 21.11 -23.56
C GLU A 4 2.10 19.92 -22.59
N VAL A 5 0.93 19.30 -22.57
CA VAL A 5 0.71 18.05 -21.85
C VAL A 5 1.17 16.95 -22.79
N GLY A 6 2.22 16.22 -22.40
CA GLY A 6 2.57 14.97 -23.08
C GLY A 6 1.35 14.04 -23.15
N ASP A 7 1.34 13.09 -24.09
CA ASP A 7 0.20 12.22 -24.39
C ASP A 7 -0.55 11.76 -23.12
N ILE A 8 -1.72 12.37 -22.86
CA ILE A 8 -2.61 11.96 -21.76
C ILE A 8 -3.14 10.58 -22.14
N ILE A 9 -2.81 9.57 -21.35
CA ILE A 9 -3.39 8.24 -21.51
C ILE A 9 -4.82 8.29 -20.97
N VAL A 10 -5.79 8.05 -21.85
CA VAL A 10 -7.21 7.96 -21.49
C VAL A 10 -7.56 6.51 -21.21
N TYR A 11 -7.94 6.19 -19.97
CA TYR A 11 -8.40 4.86 -19.60
C TYR A 11 -9.91 4.71 -19.78
N ARG A 12 -10.35 3.68 -20.50
CA ARG A 12 -11.77 3.32 -20.58
C ARG A 12 -12.17 2.62 -19.29
N GLY A 13 -13.02 3.26 -18.49
CA GLY A 13 -13.50 2.74 -17.22
C GLY A 13 -14.88 2.13 -17.33
N LEU A 14 -15.05 0.90 -16.84
CA LEU A 14 -16.38 0.32 -16.57
C LEU A 14 -16.66 0.43 -15.08
N ILE A 15 -17.75 1.09 -14.70
CA ILE A 15 -18.14 1.18 -13.29
C ILE A 15 -18.94 -0.08 -12.90
N TRP A 16 -18.55 -0.73 -11.82
CA TRP A 16 -19.28 -1.86 -11.26
C TRP A 16 -19.83 -1.50 -9.87
N GLY A 17 -21.15 -1.33 -9.79
CA GLY A 17 -21.88 -0.92 -8.60
C GLY A 17 -22.56 0.44 -8.78
N THR A 18 -23.87 0.49 -8.56
CA THR A 18 -24.73 1.67 -8.77
C THR A 18 -25.53 2.05 -7.53
N GLY A 19 -25.12 1.54 -6.35
CA GLY A 19 -25.79 1.78 -5.07
C GLY A 19 -25.35 3.06 -4.37
N LYS A 20 -25.56 3.14 -3.04
CA LYS A 20 -25.23 4.33 -2.24
C LYS A 20 -23.76 4.79 -2.39
N THR A 21 -22.81 3.85 -2.42
CA THR A 21 -21.39 4.16 -2.64
C THR A 21 -21.13 4.85 -3.98
N PHE A 22 -21.85 4.48 -5.04
CA PHE A 22 -21.80 5.16 -6.33
C PHE A 22 -22.22 6.62 -6.18
N SER A 23 -23.43 6.86 -5.66
CA SER A 23 -23.99 8.21 -5.49
C SER A 23 -23.10 9.12 -4.64
N ASP A 24 -22.50 8.58 -3.58
CA ASP A 24 -21.67 9.37 -2.65
C ASP A 24 -20.28 9.71 -3.21
N ASN A 25 -19.80 8.99 -4.24
CA ASN A 25 -18.39 9.06 -4.67
C ASN A 25 -18.19 9.29 -6.16
N ILE A 26 -19.25 9.32 -6.96
CA ILE A 26 -19.15 9.47 -8.42
C ILE A 26 -18.36 10.73 -8.81
N ASN A 27 -18.44 11.79 -8.00
CA ASN A 27 -17.67 13.02 -8.24
C ASN A 27 -16.14 12.81 -8.24
N CYS A 28 -15.62 11.83 -7.50
CA CYS A 28 -14.20 11.47 -7.58
C CYS A 28 -13.84 10.94 -8.97
N ILE A 29 -14.74 10.19 -9.61
CA ILE A 29 -14.53 9.65 -10.96
C ILE A 29 -14.75 10.74 -12.00
N ASN A 30 -15.80 11.54 -11.86
CA ASN A 30 -16.10 12.67 -12.75
C ASN A 30 -14.94 13.68 -12.81
N TYR A 31 -14.19 13.85 -11.71
CA TYR A 31 -12.97 14.65 -11.71
C TYR A 31 -11.94 14.13 -12.72
N TYR A 32 -11.66 12.82 -12.74
CA TYR A 32 -10.73 12.23 -13.70
C TYR A 32 -11.30 12.16 -15.12
N GLU A 33 -12.62 12.07 -15.28
CA GLU A 33 -13.25 12.26 -16.60
C GLU A 33 -13.08 13.68 -17.12
N HIS A 34 -13.23 14.69 -16.25
CA HIS A 34 -13.03 16.09 -16.62
C HIS A 34 -11.57 16.41 -16.96
N LEU A 35 -10.62 15.77 -16.29
CA LEU A 35 -9.19 15.83 -16.65
C LEU A 35 -8.87 15.11 -17.97
N GLY A 36 -9.79 14.31 -18.50
CA GLY A 36 -9.55 13.48 -19.68
C GLY A 36 -8.68 12.26 -19.41
N GLU A 37 -8.47 11.87 -18.16
CA GLU A 37 -7.67 10.68 -17.80
C GLU A 37 -8.49 9.39 -17.80
N ILE A 38 -9.81 9.51 -17.62
CA ILE A 38 -10.76 8.39 -17.69
C ILE A 38 -11.88 8.75 -18.66
N GLN A 39 -12.36 7.76 -19.39
CA GLN A 39 -13.63 7.81 -20.10
C GLN A 39 -14.52 6.66 -19.60
N ILE A 40 -15.65 6.97 -18.97
CA ILE A 40 -16.57 5.91 -18.53
C ILE A 40 -17.37 5.38 -19.72
N VAL A 41 -17.19 4.09 -20.02
CA VAL A 41 -17.84 3.42 -21.14
C VAL A 41 -19.18 2.78 -20.78
N GLY A 42 -19.48 2.68 -19.48
CA GLY A 42 -20.74 2.16 -18.99
C GLY A 42 -20.75 1.88 -17.49
N VAL A 43 -21.91 1.43 -17.02
CA VAL A 43 -22.14 1.01 -15.64
C VAL A 43 -22.75 -0.38 -15.62
N THR A 44 -22.39 -1.20 -14.64
CA THR A 44 -23.00 -2.52 -14.41
C THR A 44 -23.29 -2.72 -12.92
N SER A 45 -24.30 -3.53 -12.60
CA SER A 45 -24.67 -3.85 -11.21
C SER A 45 -25.41 -5.18 -11.12
N LYS A 46 -25.92 -5.56 -9.94
CA LYS A 46 -26.71 -6.80 -9.79
C LYS A 46 -28.02 -6.77 -10.58
N ASN A 47 -28.67 -5.61 -10.70
CA ASN A 47 -29.97 -5.47 -11.36
C ASN A 47 -29.96 -4.28 -12.34
N ASN A 48 -30.53 -4.47 -13.54
CA ASN A 48 -30.78 -3.41 -14.51
C ASN A 48 -32.20 -2.82 -14.31
N LEU A 49 -32.39 -2.01 -13.28
CA LEU A 49 -33.66 -1.29 -13.09
C LEU A 49 -33.76 -0.03 -13.95
N LEU A 50 -32.62 0.50 -14.39
CA LEU A 50 -32.51 1.74 -15.15
C LEU A 50 -31.48 1.52 -16.25
N GLY A 51 -31.91 1.60 -17.52
CA GLY A 51 -31.01 1.43 -18.67
C GLY A 51 -29.97 2.54 -18.83
N ASN A 52 -30.14 3.66 -18.12
CA ASN A 52 -29.19 4.76 -18.05
C ASN A 52 -29.09 5.28 -16.62
N ILE A 53 -27.88 5.54 -16.15
CA ILE A 53 -27.61 6.06 -14.80
C ILE A 53 -26.64 7.23 -14.94
N MET A 54 -27.10 8.45 -14.62
CA MET A 54 -26.32 9.69 -14.74
C MET A 54 -25.72 9.94 -16.13
N GLY A 55 -26.36 9.46 -17.20
CA GLY A 55 -25.85 9.56 -18.56
C GLY A 55 -25.06 8.33 -19.02
N TYR A 56 -24.63 7.45 -18.13
CA TYR A 56 -23.92 6.21 -18.51
C TYR A 56 -24.89 5.09 -18.87
N SER A 57 -24.64 4.42 -19.99
CA SER A 57 -25.40 3.25 -20.43
C SER A 57 -25.15 2.05 -19.52
N PHE A 58 -26.21 1.28 -19.24
CA PHE A 58 -26.08 0.04 -18.51
C PHE A 58 -25.48 -1.08 -19.39
N VAL A 59 -24.51 -1.81 -18.84
CA VAL A 59 -23.86 -2.97 -19.45
C VAL A 59 -24.29 -4.22 -18.68
N GLU A 60 -25.00 -5.12 -19.37
CA GLU A 60 -25.35 -6.42 -18.82
C GLU A 60 -24.11 -7.24 -18.49
N LYS A 61 -24.17 -8.06 -17.43
CA LYS A 61 -23.00 -8.77 -16.91
C LYS A 61 -22.38 -9.71 -17.92
N GLU A 62 -23.22 -10.33 -18.74
CA GLU A 62 -22.84 -11.23 -19.82
C GLU A 62 -22.02 -10.51 -20.90
N ASN A 63 -22.28 -9.21 -21.09
CA ASN A 63 -21.67 -8.38 -22.14
C ASN A 63 -20.43 -7.61 -21.64
N ILE A 64 -20.03 -7.77 -20.37
CA ILE A 64 -18.86 -7.09 -19.82
C ILE A 64 -17.62 -7.39 -20.66
N LYS A 65 -17.39 -8.65 -21.04
CA LYS A 65 -16.20 -9.05 -21.82
C LYS A 65 -16.21 -8.53 -23.26
N GLU A 66 -17.38 -8.20 -23.78
CA GLU A 66 -17.56 -7.63 -25.12
C GLU A 66 -17.39 -6.10 -25.09
N THR A 67 -17.51 -5.50 -23.90
CA THR A 67 -17.29 -4.07 -23.68
C THR A 67 -15.80 -3.77 -23.69
N ALA A 68 -15.40 -2.81 -24.52
CA ALA A 68 -14.01 -2.40 -24.61
C ALA A 68 -13.64 -1.47 -23.44
N PHE A 69 -13.11 -2.04 -22.35
CA PHE A 69 -12.63 -1.31 -21.17
C PHE A 69 -11.17 -1.64 -20.86
N ASP A 70 -10.49 -0.74 -20.16
CA ASP A 70 -9.11 -0.91 -19.68
C ASP A 70 -9.07 -1.18 -18.17
N ILE A 71 -10.03 -0.62 -17.42
CA ILE A 71 -10.16 -0.80 -15.96
C ILE A 71 -11.62 -1.00 -15.55
N ILE A 72 -11.82 -1.72 -14.44
CA ILE A 72 -13.09 -1.77 -13.72
C ILE A 72 -12.96 -0.96 -12.44
N ILE A 73 -13.89 -0.03 -12.24
CA ILE A 73 -13.98 0.79 -11.04
C ILE A 73 -15.15 0.29 -10.21
N VAL A 74 -14.83 -0.40 -9.11
CA VAL A 74 -15.84 -0.97 -8.22
C VAL A 74 -16.29 0.09 -7.22
N MET A 75 -17.55 0.49 -7.33
CA MET A 75 -18.21 1.50 -6.49
C MET A 75 -19.05 0.80 -5.39
N ALA A 76 -18.39 0.06 -4.51
CA ALA A 76 -19.03 -0.68 -3.43
C ALA A 76 -18.19 -0.70 -2.15
N ASP A 77 -18.81 -1.04 -1.01
CA ASP A 77 -18.10 -1.22 0.26
C ASP A 77 -17.08 -2.38 0.21
N LYS A 78 -16.31 -2.56 1.29
CA LYS A 78 -15.22 -3.55 1.33
C LYS A 78 -15.72 -4.99 1.15
N CYS A 79 -16.87 -5.34 1.70
CA CYS A 79 -17.41 -6.71 1.61
C CYS A 79 -17.85 -6.99 0.17
N VAL A 80 -18.68 -6.10 -0.37
CA VAL A 80 -19.21 -6.23 -1.74
C VAL A 80 -18.10 -6.09 -2.79
N PHE A 81 -17.05 -5.29 -2.51
CA PHE A 81 -15.87 -5.23 -3.36
C PHE A 81 -15.21 -6.59 -3.55
N GLN A 82 -15.08 -7.40 -2.49
CA GLN A 82 -14.48 -8.74 -2.61
C GLN A 82 -15.39 -9.70 -3.39
N GLU A 83 -16.71 -9.59 -3.24
CA GLU A 83 -17.67 -10.36 -4.05
C GLU A 83 -17.51 -10.03 -5.55
N ILE A 84 -17.53 -8.73 -5.90
CA ILE A 84 -17.39 -8.25 -7.28
C ILE A 84 -16.02 -8.62 -7.85
N ARG A 85 -14.95 -8.47 -7.07
CA ARG A 85 -13.60 -8.89 -7.46
C ARG A 85 -13.56 -10.38 -7.79
N GLY A 86 -14.12 -11.23 -6.93
CA GLY A 86 -14.21 -12.67 -7.19
C GLY A 86 -15.08 -13.01 -8.41
N GLU A 87 -16.17 -12.26 -8.63
CA GLU A 87 -17.01 -12.39 -9.82
C GLU A 87 -16.25 -12.02 -11.10
N ALA A 88 -15.58 -10.86 -11.12
CA ALA A 88 -14.74 -10.41 -12.23
C ALA A 88 -13.66 -11.46 -12.59
N MET A 89 -12.99 -12.02 -11.58
CA MET A 89 -12.00 -13.08 -11.78
C MET A 89 -12.63 -14.36 -12.38
N ARG A 90 -13.81 -14.78 -11.90
CA ARG A 90 -14.52 -15.96 -12.45
C ARG A 90 -14.90 -15.79 -13.92
N ILE A 91 -15.26 -14.58 -14.34
CA ILE A 91 -15.53 -14.28 -15.75
C ILE A 91 -14.25 -13.99 -16.54
N GLY A 92 -13.05 -14.13 -15.96
CA GLY A 92 -11.76 -14.06 -16.66
C GLY A 92 -11.16 -12.66 -16.76
N ILE A 93 -11.61 -11.71 -15.94
CA ILE A 93 -11.02 -10.38 -15.84
C ILE A 93 -9.87 -10.43 -14.83
N PRO A 94 -8.66 -9.98 -15.20
CA PRO A 94 -7.52 -10.02 -14.30
C PRO A 94 -7.69 -9.04 -13.14
N ASP A 95 -7.35 -9.47 -11.92
CA ASP A 95 -7.46 -8.63 -10.73
C ASP A 95 -6.63 -7.33 -10.82
N SER A 96 -5.57 -7.32 -11.63
CA SER A 96 -4.72 -6.15 -11.86
C SER A 96 -5.49 -4.93 -12.38
N VAL A 97 -6.64 -5.12 -13.04
CA VAL A 97 -7.46 -4.04 -13.61
C VAL A 97 -8.74 -3.75 -12.81
N VAL A 98 -9.00 -4.50 -11.74
CA VAL A 98 -10.15 -4.29 -10.84
C VAL A 98 -9.72 -3.35 -9.71
N ILE A 99 -10.31 -2.16 -9.65
CA ILE A 99 -9.87 -1.07 -8.78
C ILE A 99 -11.03 -0.66 -7.87
N SER A 100 -10.75 -0.47 -6.58
CA SER A 100 -11.72 0.14 -5.68
C SER A 100 -11.81 1.65 -5.93
N TYR A 101 -13.01 2.21 -5.92
CA TYR A 101 -13.22 3.66 -6.03
C TYR A 101 -12.40 4.49 -5.02
N LYS A 102 -12.03 3.89 -3.88
CA LYS A 102 -11.25 4.56 -2.82
C LYS A 102 -9.89 5.07 -3.31
N ILE A 103 -9.31 4.45 -4.32
CA ILE A 103 -8.04 4.89 -4.91
C ILE A 103 -8.16 6.29 -5.52
N PHE A 104 -9.32 6.61 -6.11
CA PHE A 104 -9.59 7.92 -6.70
C PHE A 104 -9.84 9.01 -5.66
N ARG A 105 -9.92 8.66 -4.36
CA ARG A 105 -9.92 9.65 -3.27
C ARG A 105 -8.51 10.11 -2.90
N LEU A 106 -7.46 9.40 -3.35
CA LEU A 106 -6.09 9.83 -3.14
C LEU A 106 -5.82 11.12 -3.95
N PRO A 107 -5.20 12.15 -3.36
CA PRO A 107 -4.93 13.40 -4.08
C PRO A 107 -4.06 13.17 -5.31
N LYS A 108 -4.56 13.59 -6.49
CA LYS A 108 -3.83 13.59 -7.77
C LYS A 108 -3.18 12.24 -8.11
N ILE A 109 -3.91 11.14 -7.92
CA ILE A 109 -3.37 9.80 -8.14
C ILE A 109 -2.98 9.60 -9.61
N ASN A 110 -1.79 9.08 -9.88
CA ASN A 110 -1.39 8.67 -11.22
C ASN A 110 -1.88 7.24 -11.50
N ILE A 111 -2.93 7.12 -12.33
CA ILE A 111 -3.60 5.83 -12.61
C ILE A 111 -2.64 4.82 -13.25
N LYS A 112 -1.80 5.26 -14.20
CA LYS A 112 -0.80 4.41 -14.86
C LYS A 112 0.15 3.77 -13.86
N LYS A 113 0.76 4.59 -13.00
CA LYS A 113 1.72 4.15 -11.98
C LYS A 113 1.06 3.25 -10.93
N TYR A 114 -0.20 3.50 -10.58
CA TYR A 114 -0.96 2.63 -9.70
C TYR A 114 -1.22 1.24 -10.33
N LEU A 115 -1.58 1.21 -11.62
CA LEU A 115 -1.76 -0.04 -12.37
C LEU A 115 -0.44 -0.81 -12.53
N GLU A 116 0.69 -0.12 -12.71
CA GLU A 116 2.02 -0.74 -12.72
C GLU A 116 2.33 -1.44 -11.39
N ILE A 117 2.03 -0.80 -10.25
CA ILE A 117 2.10 -1.44 -8.92
C ILE A 117 1.19 -2.66 -8.85
N LYS A 118 -0.06 -2.58 -9.32
CA LYS A 118 -0.97 -3.73 -9.29
C LYS A 118 -0.50 -4.90 -10.16
N LYS A 119 0.18 -4.62 -11.28
CA LYS A 119 0.74 -5.64 -12.18
C LYS A 119 2.00 -6.28 -11.62
N ASN A 120 2.83 -5.52 -10.92
CA ASN A 120 4.06 -6.00 -10.29
C ASN A 120 4.14 -5.50 -8.84
N PRO A 121 3.36 -6.09 -7.90
CA PRO A 121 3.28 -5.58 -6.53
C PRO A 121 4.63 -5.59 -5.82
N PRO A 122 5.05 -4.49 -5.17
CA PRO A 122 6.32 -4.46 -4.47
C PRO A 122 6.24 -5.27 -3.17
N THR A 123 7.34 -5.91 -2.79
CA THR A 123 7.54 -6.36 -1.41
C THR A 123 8.13 -5.23 -0.58
N ILE A 124 7.35 -4.73 0.37
CA ILE A 124 7.78 -3.71 1.33
C ILE A 124 8.45 -4.37 2.56
N PHE A 125 9.76 -4.23 2.71
CA PHE A 125 10.43 -4.48 3.98
C PHE A 125 10.53 -3.18 4.76
N VAL A 126 10.11 -3.18 6.03
CA VAL A 126 10.16 -2.01 6.92
C VAL A 126 10.14 -2.46 8.38
N ASN A 127 10.83 -1.73 9.25
CA ASN A 127 10.99 -2.06 10.67
C ASN A 127 9.78 -1.70 11.56
N ASN A 128 8.62 -1.37 10.98
CA ASN A 128 7.41 -1.05 11.74
C ASN A 128 6.12 -1.27 10.92
N CYS A 129 4.97 -0.82 11.44
CA CYS A 129 3.67 -0.99 10.80
C CYS A 129 3.45 -0.21 9.48
N TRP A 130 4.35 0.70 9.08
CA TRP A 130 4.18 1.56 7.89
C TRP A 130 3.81 0.76 6.64
N GLY A 131 4.47 -0.37 6.39
CA GLY A 131 4.26 -1.16 5.18
C GLY A 131 2.85 -1.73 5.08
N GLY A 132 2.33 -2.30 6.19
CA GLY A 132 0.95 -2.79 6.25
C GLY A 132 -0.08 -1.69 6.04
N LEU A 133 0.18 -0.50 6.61
CA LEU A 133 -0.68 0.67 6.43
C LEU A 133 -0.68 1.16 4.97
N THR A 134 0.49 1.22 4.33
CA THR A 134 0.62 1.60 2.91
C THR A 134 -0.10 0.62 1.99
N TYR A 135 0.07 -0.69 2.17
CA TYR A 135 -0.68 -1.69 1.40
C TYR A 135 -2.20 -1.48 1.57
N HIS A 136 -2.66 -1.23 2.80
CA HIS A 136 -4.08 -1.00 3.07
C HIS A 136 -4.62 0.27 2.40
N GLN A 137 -3.87 1.38 2.47
CA GLN A 137 -4.24 2.64 1.83
C GLN A 137 -4.40 2.46 0.31
N LEU A 138 -3.50 1.69 -0.30
CA LEU A 138 -3.51 1.39 -1.74
C LEU A 138 -4.38 0.20 -2.12
N GLY A 139 -5.11 -0.41 -1.19
CA GLY A 139 -5.98 -1.56 -1.46
C GLY A 139 -5.24 -2.79 -2.02
N LEU A 140 -3.95 -2.93 -1.69
CA LEU A 140 -3.09 -4.01 -2.13
C LEU A 140 -3.12 -5.20 -1.16
N GLU A 141 -2.86 -6.39 -1.69
CA GLU A 141 -2.55 -7.55 -0.86
C GLU A 141 -1.14 -7.42 -0.26
N PHE A 142 -0.90 -8.09 0.86
CA PHE A 142 0.42 -8.11 1.48
C PHE A 142 1.38 -9.05 0.74
N TYR A 143 2.44 -8.47 0.18
CA TYR A 143 3.58 -9.15 -0.46
C TYR A 143 4.81 -9.19 0.45
N SER A 144 4.64 -8.92 1.75
CA SER A 144 5.73 -8.90 2.72
C SER A 144 5.35 -9.70 3.96
N PRO A 145 6.30 -10.42 4.59
CA PRO A 145 6.11 -11.00 5.90
C PRO A 145 6.25 -9.96 7.03
N PHE A 146 6.86 -8.79 6.78
CA PHE A 146 7.01 -7.66 7.72
C PHE A 146 5.71 -6.87 7.87
N ILE A 147 4.69 -7.54 8.41
CA ILE A 147 3.34 -7.00 8.52
C ILE A 147 2.81 -7.22 9.93
N ASN A 148 2.41 -6.11 10.56
CA ASN A 148 1.95 -6.05 11.93
C ASN A 148 3.01 -6.53 12.95
N MET A 149 4.24 -6.07 12.74
CA MET A 149 5.42 -6.28 13.58
C MET A 149 6.30 -5.02 13.55
N PHE A 150 7.25 -4.92 14.47
CA PHE A 150 8.26 -3.86 14.49
C PHE A 150 9.61 -4.45 14.89
N GLU A 151 10.71 -3.86 14.44
CA GLU A 151 12.04 -4.37 14.76
C GLU A 151 13.01 -3.30 15.24
N SER A 152 13.98 -3.74 16.06
CA SER A 152 15.10 -2.90 16.44
C SER A 152 15.92 -2.51 15.21
N ASP A 153 16.57 -1.35 15.26
CA ASP A 153 17.42 -0.90 14.15
C ASP A 153 18.56 -1.90 13.88
N VAL A 154 19.12 -2.49 14.93
CA VAL A 154 20.22 -3.46 14.84
C VAL A 154 19.78 -4.74 14.12
N ASP A 155 18.67 -5.33 14.56
CA ASP A 155 18.16 -6.58 13.99
C ASP A 155 17.63 -6.39 12.57
N TYR A 156 16.97 -5.26 12.32
CA TYR A 156 16.50 -4.93 10.99
C TYR A 156 17.64 -4.69 10.00
N LEU A 157 18.70 -4.00 10.40
CA LEU A 157 19.88 -3.82 9.56
C LEU A 157 20.60 -5.14 9.28
N LYS A 158 20.69 -6.05 10.26
CA LYS A 158 21.18 -7.42 10.04
C LYS A 158 20.33 -8.14 8.99
N PHE A 159 19.00 -8.11 9.15
CA PHE A 159 18.07 -8.67 8.17
C PHE A 159 18.34 -8.17 6.76
N LEU A 160 18.46 -6.84 6.59
CA LEU A 160 18.66 -6.21 5.30
C LEU A 160 20.01 -6.51 4.63
N HIS A 161 21.02 -6.95 5.37
CA HIS A 161 22.29 -7.39 4.76
C HIS A 161 22.17 -8.76 4.08
N ASN A 162 21.26 -9.62 4.54
CA ASN A 162 21.05 -10.94 3.95
C ASN A 162 19.59 -11.40 4.10
N PRO A 163 18.63 -10.76 3.43
CA PRO A 163 17.20 -11.01 3.66
C PRO A 163 16.81 -12.45 3.33
N ARG A 164 17.42 -13.06 2.29
CA ARG A 164 17.12 -14.45 1.89
C ARG A 164 17.42 -15.44 3.00
N LYS A 165 18.59 -15.33 3.63
CA LYS A 165 18.98 -16.18 4.78
C LYS A 165 17.90 -16.16 5.87
N TYR A 166 17.47 -14.99 6.31
CA TYR A 166 16.48 -14.87 7.38
C TYR A 166 15.07 -15.28 6.96
N ILE A 167 14.68 -15.06 5.71
CA ILE A 167 13.38 -15.54 5.19
C ILE A 167 13.34 -17.08 5.17
N ASP A 168 14.47 -17.73 4.89
CA ASP A 168 14.59 -19.19 4.85
C ASP A 168 14.75 -19.81 6.24
N SER A 169 15.14 -19.03 7.25
CA SER A 169 15.21 -19.45 8.66
C SER A 169 13.83 -19.74 9.25
N GLN A 170 13.81 -20.64 10.24
CA GLN A 170 12.63 -20.92 11.06
C GLN A 170 12.50 -19.90 12.19
N LEU A 171 11.26 -19.59 12.55
CA LEU A 171 10.97 -18.81 13.75
C LEU A 171 10.98 -19.73 14.98
N GLU A 172 11.67 -19.29 16.03
CA GLU A 172 11.65 -19.92 17.34
C GLU A 172 10.97 -18.97 18.34
N TYR A 173 9.99 -19.48 19.09
CA TYR A 173 9.38 -18.70 20.16
C TYR A 173 10.39 -18.41 21.28
N ILE A 174 10.43 -17.18 21.78
CA ILE A 174 11.25 -16.79 22.93
C ILE A 174 10.36 -16.59 24.15
N GLU A 175 9.50 -15.57 24.09
CA GLU A 175 8.65 -15.14 25.19
C GLU A 175 7.50 -14.28 24.66
N ASP A 176 6.55 -13.95 25.54
CA ASP A 176 5.55 -12.93 25.28
C ASP A 176 5.95 -11.63 25.98
N GLU A 177 5.84 -10.50 25.27
CA GLU A 177 6.01 -9.16 25.82
C GLU A 177 4.68 -8.38 25.84
N TYR A 178 4.57 -7.36 26.70
CA TYR A 178 3.36 -6.53 26.80
C TYR A 178 3.49 -5.25 25.97
N GLU A 179 2.64 -5.08 24.95
CA GLU A 179 2.57 -3.84 24.18
C GLU A 179 1.61 -2.84 24.84
N VAL A 180 2.16 -1.77 25.39
CA VAL A 180 1.43 -0.77 26.19
C VAL A 180 0.30 -0.10 25.40
N ASN A 181 0.53 0.23 24.13
CA ASN A 181 -0.45 0.94 23.32
C ASN A 181 -1.65 0.06 22.93
N LEU A 182 -1.40 -1.24 22.71
CA LEU A 182 -2.42 -2.22 22.34
C LEU A 182 -3.03 -2.92 23.56
N LYS A 183 -2.45 -2.71 24.75
CA LYS A 183 -2.87 -3.30 26.02
C LYS A 183 -3.01 -4.82 25.98
N ARG A 184 -2.00 -5.49 25.40
CA ARG A 184 -2.00 -6.96 25.25
C ARG A 184 -0.59 -7.53 25.21
N MET A 185 -0.50 -8.82 25.54
CA MET A 185 0.69 -9.62 25.27
C MET A 185 0.82 -9.92 23.78
N TYR A 186 2.05 -10.07 23.31
CA TYR A 186 2.37 -10.46 21.95
C TYR A 186 3.63 -11.34 21.92
N PRO A 187 3.76 -12.24 20.93
CA PRO A 187 4.89 -13.15 20.86
C PRO A 187 6.14 -12.45 20.31
N VAL A 188 7.28 -12.68 20.97
CA VAL A 188 8.62 -12.32 20.51
C VAL A 188 9.32 -13.59 20.05
N CYS A 189 9.91 -13.54 18.86
CA CYS A 189 10.51 -14.71 18.22
C CYS A 189 11.96 -14.46 17.85
N LYS A 190 12.76 -15.51 17.85
CA LYS A 190 14.09 -15.54 17.25
C LYS A 190 13.98 -16.00 15.81
N CYS A 191 14.73 -15.36 14.91
CA CYS A 191 14.92 -15.80 13.53
C CYS A 191 16.41 -15.86 13.26
N ASP A 192 17.01 -17.05 13.42
CA ASP A 192 18.47 -17.19 13.50
C ASP A 192 19.10 -16.26 14.56
N ASP A 193 19.82 -15.21 14.20
CA ASP A 193 20.51 -14.32 15.14
C ASP A 193 19.83 -12.94 15.34
N ILE A 194 18.59 -12.79 14.86
CA ILE A 194 17.77 -11.58 15.05
C ILE A 194 16.51 -11.87 15.88
N ILE A 195 15.99 -10.83 16.53
CA ILE A 195 14.74 -10.85 17.29
C ILE A 195 13.63 -10.19 16.45
N LEU A 196 12.44 -10.78 16.46
CA LEU A 196 11.25 -10.33 15.74
C LEU A 196 10.07 -10.09 16.69
N HIS A 197 9.49 -8.88 16.68
CA HIS A 197 8.40 -8.50 17.59
C HIS A 197 7.04 -8.44 16.87
N PHE A 198 6.22 -9.49 17.06
CA PHE A 198 4.92 -9.65 16.41
C PHE A 198 3.78 -8.98 17.18
N ASN A 199 3.90 -7.68 17.45
CA ASN A 199 3.05 -6.91 18.36
C ASN A 199 1.54 -6.94 18.07
N HIS A 200 1.14 -7.35 16.87
CA HIS A 200 -0.26 -7.46 16.51
C HIS A 200 -0.90 -8.85 16.62
N TYR A 201 -0.14 -9.86 17.00
CA TYR A 201 -0.54 -11.25 17.08
C TYR A 201 -0.82 -11.67 18.51
N LEU A 202 -1.75 -12.60 18.71
CA LEU A 202 -2.11 -13.09 20.05
C LEU A 202 -1.32 -14.33 20.47
N SER A 203 -0.70 -15.04 19.51
CA SER A 203 0.11 -16.22 19.79
C SER A 203 1.19 -16.44 18.74
N PHE A 204 2.24 -17.16 19.12
CA PHE A 204 3.31 -17.57 18.22
C PHE A 204 2.80 -18.34 17.00
N GLU A 205 1.82 -19.23 17.18
CA GLU A 205 1.27 -20.04 16.09
C GLU A 205 0.58 -19.18 15.04
N GLU A 206 -0.16 -18.14 15.48
CA GLU A 206 -0.79 -17.20 14.57
C GLU A 206 0.24 -16.38 13.79
N ALA A 207 1.25 -15.85 14.50
CA ALA A 207 2.35 -15.09 13.94
C ALA A 207 3.13 -15.92 12.91
N ASN A 208 3.58 -17.12 13.30
CA ASN A 208 4.35 -18.03 12.45
C ASN A 208 3.56 -18.46 11.21
N ARG A 209 2.27 -18.82 11.36
CA ARG A 209 1.41 -19.14 10.20
C ARG A 209 1.30 -17.96 9.23
N CYS A 210 1.19 -16.73 9.74
CA CYS A 210 1.13 -15.54 8.89
C CYS A 210 2.47 -15.25 8.21
N TRP A 211 3.58 -15.39 8.94
CA TRP A 211 4.94 -15.25 8.43
C TRP A 211 5.20 -16.21 7.27
N GLU A 212 5.00 -17.51 7.48
CA GLU A 212 5.20 -18.56 6.46
C GLU A 212 4.32 -18.34 5.22
N ARG A 213 3.04 -17.98 5.42
CA ARG A 213 2.12 -17.70 4.31
C ARG A 213 2.52 -16.47 3.50
N ARG A 214 3.08 -15.43 4.14
CA ARG A 214 3.41 -14.16 3.47
C ARG A 214 4.81 -14.17 2.87
N LYS A 215 5.76 -14.88 3.46
CA LYS A 215 7.12 -14.99 2.90
C LYS A 215 7.13 -15.68 1.55
N SER A 216 6.19 -16.61 1.29
CA SER A 216 6.02 -17.24 -0.02
C SER A 216 5.52 -16.29 -1.13
N ARG A 217 5.07 -15.09 -0.77
CA ARG A 217 4.61 -14.05 -1.71
C ARG A 217 5.65 -12.98 -1.99
N ILE A 218 6.86 -13.11 -1.42
CA ILE A 218 7.90 -12.11 -1.64
C ILE A 218 8.21 -12.00 -3.12
N ASN A 219 8.06 -10.80 -3.65
CA ASN A 219 8.47 -10.41 -4.98
C ASN A 219 9.90 -9.86 -4.93
N TRP A 220 10.87 -10.76 -5.08
CA TRP A 220 12.29 -10.43 -5.04
C TRP A 220 12.74 -9.49 -6.16
N ASP A 221 12.00 -9.45 -7.28
CA ASP A 221 12.31 -8.58 -8.43
C ASP A 221 11.79 -7.15 -8.22
N ASN A 222 10.95 -6.92 -7.21
CA ASN A 222 10.42 -5.61 -6.87
C ASN A 222 10.41 -5.39 -5.36
N LEU A 223 11.61 -5.32 -4.77
CA LEU A 223 11.76 -4.91 -3.37
C LEU A 223 11.65 -3.40 -3.23
N PHE A 224 10.91 -2.97 -2.21
CA PHE A 224 10.93 -1.62 -1.68
C PHE A 224 11.33 -1.69 -0.21
N VAL A 225 12.43 -1.04 0.17
CA VAL A 225 12.97 -1.11 1.53
C VAL A 225 12.81 0.23 2.22
N ALA A 226 12.03 0.27 3.31
CA ALA A 226 11.92 1.42 4.17
C ALA A 226 12.59 1.18 5.53
N MET A 227 12.99 2.26 6.19
CA MET A 227 13.41 2.24 7.59
C MET A 227 12.94 3.52 8.28
N ILE A 228 12.52 3.41 9.54
CA ILE A 228 12.15 4.57 10.35
C ILE A 228 13.02 4.52 11.60
N THR A 229 13.88 5.51 11.75
CA THR A 229 14.84 5.55 12.86
C THR A 229 15.10 6.99 13.31
N SER A 230 15.41 7.13 14.60
CA SER A 230 15.95 8.36 15.20
C SER A 230 17.43 8.22 15.55
N ASN A 231 18.08 7.13 15.13
CA ASN A 231 19.50 6.86 15.34
C ASN A 231 20.29 7.17 14.06
N GLU A 232 21.20 8.13 14.15
CA GLU A 232 21.98 8.61 13.01
C GLU A 232 22.91 7.55 12.41
N GLU A 233 23.59 6.76 13.25
CA GLU A 233 24.49 5.69 12.80
C GLU A 233 23.74 4.60 12.02
N SER A 234 22.54 4.26 12.47
CA SER A 234 21.66 3.29 11.82
C SER A 234 21.17 3.81 10.47
N ALA A 235 20.82 5.10 10.37
CA ALA A 235 20.47 5.75 9.11
C ALA A 235 21.65 5.78 8.12
N ILE A 236 22.86 6.04 8.61
CA ILE A 236 24.10 5.98 7.81
C ILE A 236 24.40 4.54 7.36
N SER A 237 24.15 3.54 8.20
CA SER A 237 24.30 2.13 7.84
C SER A 237 23.30 1.74 6.74
N PHE A 238 22.03 2.12 6.91
CA PHE A 238 20.97 1.90 5.93
C PHE A 238 21.28 2.54 4.57
N SER A 239 21.81 3.76 4.56
CA SER A 239 22.10 4.49 3.33
C SER A 239 23.21 3.83 2.48
N LYS A 240 24.02 2.94 3.06
CA LYS A 240 25.05 2.16 2.35
C LYS A 240 24.53 0.87 1.68
N LEU A 241 23.34 0.40 2.05
CA LEU A 241 22.73 -0.82 1.49
C LEU A 241 22.42 -0.67 -0.01
N GLN A 242 22.58 -1.74 -0.79
CA GLN A 242 22.46 -1.71 -2.26
C GLN A 242 21.06 -2.11 -2.76
N TYR A 243 20.01 -1.48 -2.20
CA TYR A 243 18.64 -1.64 -2.71
C TYR A 243 18.28 -0.53 -3.68
N MET A 244 17.68 -0.89 -4.82
CA MET A 244 17.29 0.05 -5.87
C MET A 244 16.22 1.04 -5.41
N LYS A 245 15.21 0.56 -4.68
CA LYS A 245 14.14 1.40 -4.12
C LYS A 245 14.22 1.33 -2.61
N LYS A 246 14.79 2.38 -2.01
CA LYS A 246 14.90 2.46 -0.55
C LYS A 246 14.76 3.87 -0.02
N ILE A 247 14.18 3.97 1.17
CA ILE A 247 14.01 5.24 1.87
C ILE A 247 14.15 5.04 3.38
N CYS A 248 14.74 6.01 4.07
CA CYS A 248 14.77 6.03 5.52
C CYS A 248 14.26 7.38 6.03
N PHE A 249 13.20 7.32 6.81
CA PHE A 249 12.60 8.49 7.44
C PHE A 249 13.33 8.79 8.74
N VAL A 250 13.85 10.01 8.86
CA VAL A 250 14.63 10.47 10.02
C VAL A 250 14.11 11.81 10.55
N PRO A 251 14.24 12.09 11.86
CA PRO A 251 13.87 13.37 12.46
C PRO A 251 15.00 14.42 12.43
N PHE A 252 16.11 14.14 11.74
CA PHE A 252 17.30 15.00 11.68
C PHE A 252 17.71 15.25 10.24
N ASP A 253 18.31 16.41 9.99
CA ASP A 253 18.72 16.82 8.65
C ASP A 253 20.12 16.27 8.29
N LEU A 254 20.14 15.07 7.70
CA LEU A 254 21.34 14.47 7.12
C LEU A 254 21.16 14.28 5.61
N LYS A 255 21.94 15.01 4.81
CA LYS A 255 21.82 15.00 3.35
C LYS A 255 22.44 13.74 2.74
N MET A 256 21.63 12.71 2.56
CA MET A 256 21.99 11.52 1.78
C MET A 256 20.80 11.11 0.88
N PRO A 257 21.02 10.56 -0.33
CA PRO A 257 19.94 10.30 -1.29
C PRO A 257 18.77 9.45 -0.78
N SER A 258 19.04 8.50 0.13
CA SER A 258 18.01 7.60 0.67
C SER A 258 17.45 8.05 2.02
N LEU A 259 17.80 9.23 2.53
CA LEU A 259 17.31 9.75 3.80
C LEU A 259 16.30 10.87 3.55
N GLU A 260 15.09 10.72 4.06
CA GLU A 260 14.10 11.80 4.09
C GLU A 260 13.99 12.35 5.51
N CYS A 261 14.40 13.59 5.68
CA CYS A 261 14.19 14.33 6.91
C CYS A 261 12.74 14.82 7.00
N ILE A 262 12.04 14.37 8.03
CA ILE A 262 10.69 14.84 8.37
C ILE A 262 10.82 15.84 9.52
N ASN A 263 10.91 17.12 9.15
CA ASN A 263 10.93 18.23 10.09
C ASN A 263 9.56 18.38 10.77
N LEU A 264 9.51 18.11 12.06
CA LEU A 264 8.33 18.36 12.88
C LEU A 264 8.39 19.80 13.41
N ASN A 265 7.40 20.63 13.04
CA ASN A 265 7.31 22.01 13.54
C ASN A 265 6.90 22.03 15.03
N PHE A 266 7.90 22.14 15.91
CA PHE A 266 7.95 22.67 17.28
C PHE A 266 6.99 22.15 18.40
N ASN A 267 7.55 22.06 19.62
CA ASN A 267 6.91 21.93 20.96
C ASN A 267 6.14 20.65 21.32
N THR A 268 6.08 19.65 20.45
CA THR A 268 5.61 18.32 20.88
C THR A 268 6.78 17.55 21.45
N ASP A 269 6.58 16.87 22.58
CA ASP A 269 7.59 16.00 23.20
C ASP A 269 8.34 15.22 22.11
N ASN A 270 9.66 15.45 22.04
CA ASN A 270 10.63 14.79 21.15
C ASN A 270 10.77 13.29 21.48
N SER A 271 9.66 12.60 21.75
CA SER A 271 9.64 11.17 21.94
C SER A 271 9.65 10.50 20.57
N SER A 272 10.45 9.45 20.45
CA SER A 272 10.50 8.56 19.28
C SER A 272 9.12 8.03 18.86
N ASN A 273 8.18 7.95 19.80
CA ASN A 273 6.80 7.52 19.57
C ASN A 273 6.00 8.53 18.74
N THR A 274 6.16 9.84 18.99
CA THR A 274 5.50 10.90 18.21
C THR A 274 5.93 10.81 16.74
N PHE A 275 7.22 10.65 16.50
CA PHE A 275 7.78 10.53 15.15
C PHE A 275 7.20 9.32 14.40
N LYS A 276 7.27 8.11 14.99
CA LYS A 276 6.72 6.90 14.39
C LYS A 276 5.22 7.02 14.09
N SER A 277 4.45 7.64 14.99
CA SER A 277 3.02 7.90 14.81
C SER A 277 2.75 8.79 13.59
N ILE A 278 3.54 9.85 13.42
CA ILE A 278 3.40 10.77 12.28
C ILE A 278 3.69 10.05 10.96
N ILE A 279 4.76 9.24 10.89
CA ILE A 279 5.08 8.45 9.69
C ILE A 279 3.98 7.44 9.38
N ASN A 280 3.43 6.76 10.39
CA ASN A 280 2.28 5.88 10.21
C ASN A 280 1.04 6.64 9.72
N GLY A 281 0.82 7.86 10.20
CA GLY A 281 -0.23 8.76 9.69
C GLY A 281 -0.03 9.14 8.22
N MET A 282 1.21 9.27 7.75
CA MET A 282 1.49 9.45 6.32
C MET A 282 1.08 8.23 5.51
N ALA A 283 1.37 7.02 6.01
CA ALA A 283 1.00 5.76 5.36
C ALA A 283 -0.50 5.47 5.30
N ILE A 284 -1.30 6.08 6.19
CA ILE A 284 -2.77 5.95 6.19
C ILE A 284 -3.41 7.10 5.38
N GLY A 285 -2.65 8.17 5.11
CA GLY A 285 -3.12 9.36 4.41
C GLY A 285 -3.75 10.42 5.31
N THR A 286 -3.55 10.33 6.63
CA THR A 286 -3.97 11.41 7.55
C THR A 286 -2.99 12.58 7.53
N ASN A 287 -1.71 12.30 7.24
CA ASN A 287 -0.64 13.29 7.10
C ASN A 287 -0.19 13.32 5.64
N LEU A 288 -0.78 14.20 4.83
CA LEU A 288 -0.45 14.33 3.40
C LEU A 288 0.95 14.93 3.25
N TYR A 289 1.94 14.08 2.92
CA TYR A 289 3.33 14.50 2.74
C TYR A 289 3.88 14.12 1.37
N TYR A 290 3.68 12.87 0.95
CA TYR A 290 4.19 12.32 -0.31
C TYR A 290 3.10 11.57 -1.08
N ASP A 291 3.30 11.40 -2.38
CA ASP A 291 2.54 10.49 -3.23
C ASP A 291 3.00 9.04 -3.00
N PRO A 292 2.18 8.16 -2.37
CA PRO A 292 2.58 6.78 -2.08
C PRO A 292 2.78 5.93 -3.33
N VAL A 293 2.10 6.25 -4.43
CA VAL A 293 2.25 5.52 -5.70
C VAL A 293 3.55 5.91 -6.39
N GLU A 294 3.93 7.19 -6.34
CA GLU A 294 5.24 7.61 -6.84
C GLU A 294 6.38 6.96 -6.05
N LEU A 295 6.24 6.96 -4.71
CA LEU A 295 7.26 6.43 -3.81
C LEU A 295 7.53 4.94 -4.09
N LEU A 296 6.48 4.12 -4.19
CA LEU A 296 6.64 2.68 -4.43
C LEU A 296 7.12 2.36 -5.85
N ASN A 297 6.82 3.19 -6.85
CA ASN A 297 7.31 2.99 -8.21
C ASN A 297 8.79 3.36 -8.34
N SER A 298 9.18 4.53 -7.85
CA SER A 298 10.48 5.14 -8.13
C SER A 298 11.51 4.97 -7.02
N GLY A 299 11.08 4.72 -5.78
CA GLY A 299 11.93 4.81 -4.60
C GLY A 299 12.13 6.25 -4.09
N ASN A 300 11.60 7.26 -4.79
CA ASN A 300 11.82 8.67 -4.48
C ASN A 300 10.53 9.34 -3.97
N ILE A 301 10.70 10.34 -3.11
CA ILE A 301 9.58 11.16 -2.66
C ILE A 301 9.21 12.21 -3.70
N LYS A 302 7.92 12.24 -4.02
CA LYS A 302 7.26 13.38 -4.62
C LYS A 302 6.31 13.96 -3.60
N ARG A 303 6.62 15.16 -3.12
CA ARG A 303 5.81 15.87 -2.12
C ARG A 303 4.49 16.36 -2.72
N LEU A 304 3.43 16.38 -1.92
CA LEU A 304 2.08 16.81 -2.31
C LEU A 304 1.86 18.32 -2.14
#